data_AF-A0A7S1HKH7-F1
#
_entry.id   AF-A0A7S1HKH7-F1
#
_cell.length_a   1.000
_cell.length_b   1.000
_cell.length_c   1.000
_cell.angle_alpha   90.00
_cell.angle_beta   90.00
_cell.angle_gamma   90.00
#
_symmetry.space_group_name_H-M   'P 1'
#
loop_
_entity.id
_entity.type
_entity.pdbx_description
1 polymer ?
#
loop_
_entity_poly.entity_id
_entity_poly.type
_entity_poly.pdbx_seq_one_letter_code
_entity_poly.pdbx_strand_id
1 'polypeptide(L)'
;HAMYQHIQVPEGGQKITVNADLSLNVPHQPIIPFIEGDGTGIDITPVMLKVVDAAVAKAYGGARQIHWMEIYAGDKSTRVYGPEVWLPEETLRVLKDYVVSIKGPLTTPVGGGIRSLNVTLRQELDLY
;
A
#
# COMPACT_ATOMS: atom_id res chain seq x y z
N HIS A 1 -9.89 10.91 -14.55
CA HIS A 1 -9.11 10.12 -13.58
C HIS A 1 -8.29 9.11 -14.34
N ALA A 2 -6.99 8.98 -14.07
CA ALA A 2 -6.22 7.90 -14.66
C ALA A 2 -6.80 6.58 -14.12
N MET A 3 -7.32 5.73 -15.00
CA MET A 3 -7.73 4.38 -14.63
C MET A 3 -6.45 3.60 -14.33
N TYR A 4 -6.37 3.03 -13.13
CA TYR A 4 -5.37 2.03 -12.77
C TYR A 4 -5.65 0.73 -13.54
N GLN A 5 -4.62 -0.07 -13.83
CA GLN A 5 -4.80 -1.29 -14.61
C GLN A 5 -5.44 -2.39 -13.75
N HIS A 6 -4.92 -2.57 -12.54
CA HIS A 6 -5.39 -3.62 -11.62
C HIS A 6 -5.76 -3.10 -10.23
N ILE A 7 -5.28 -1.92 -9.84
CA ILE A 7 -5.62 -1.34 -8.52
C ILE A 7 -7.05 -0.81 -8.53
N GLN A 8 -7.85 -1.23 -7.56
CA GLN A 8 -9.23 -0.74 -7.37
C GLN A 8 -9.26 0.25 -6.21
N VAL A 9 -9.67 1.49 -6.50
CA VAL A 9 -9.88 2.49 -5.45
C VAL A 9 -11.16 2.14 -4.68
N PRO A 10 -11.10 1.91 -3.36
CA PRO A 10 -12.29 1.58 -2.59
C PRO A 10 -13.28 2.75 -2.56
N GLU A 11 -14.57 2.43 -2.66
CA GLU A 11 -15.64 3.42 -2.58
C GLU A 11 -15.78 4.00 -1.16
N GLY A 12 -16.22 5.26 -1.06
CA GLY A 12 -16.51 5.92 0.22
C GLY A 12 -15.28 6.45 0.99
N GLY A 13 -14.08 6.02 0.64
CA GLY A 13 -12.84 6.53 1.24
C GLY A 13 -12.35 7.86 0.65
N GLN A 14 -11.53 8.58 1.41
CA GLN A 14 -10.89 9.83 1.01
C GLN A 14 -9.37 9.78 1.18
N LYS A 15 -8.62 10.48 0.31
CA LYS A 15 -7.16 10.57 0.44
C LYS A 15 -6.76 11.36 1.69
N ILE A 16 -5.71 10.92 2.36
CA ILE A 16 -4.97 11.79 3.30
C ILE A 16 -4.24 12.84 2.45
N THR A 17 -4.28 14.10 2.86
CA THR A 17 -3.61 15.21 2.15
C THR A 17 -2.57 15.87 3.05
N VAL A 18 -1.59 16.51 2.41
CA VAL A 18 -0.49 17.21 3.08
C VAL A 18 -0.66 18.70 2.83
N ASN A 19 -0.68 19.49 3.90
CA ASN A 19 -0.73 20.94 3.83
C ASN A 19 0.65 21.52 3.44
N ALA A 20 0.69 22.81 3.09
CA ALA A 20 1.94 23.49 2.76
C ALA A 20 2.96 23.52 3.93
N ASP A 21 2.49 23.40 5.17
CA ASP A 21 3.30 23.32 6.39
C ASP A 21 3.69 21.89 6.78
N LEU A 22 3.46 20.91 5.89
CA LEU A 22 3.71 19.48 6.08
C LEU A 22 2.81 18.79 7.11
N SER A 23 1.81 19.46 7.66
CA SER A 23 0.79 18.79 8.49
C SER A 23 -0.14 17.91 7.64
N LEU A 24 -0.60 16.79 8.23
CA LEU A 24 -1.51 15.86 7.57
C LEU A 24 -2.97 16.21 7.87
N ASN A 25 -3.80 16.31 6.83
CA ASN A 25 -5.25 16.24 6.99
C ASN A 25 -5.69 14.79 6.82
N VAL A 26 -6.09 14.17 7.92
CA VAL A 26 -6.56 12.78 7.95
C VAL A 26 -8.10 12.78 8.07
N PRO A 27 -8.84 12.38 7.02
CA PRO A 27 -10.30 12.27 7.09
C PRO A 27 -10.72 11.14 8.04
N HIS A 28 -11.99 11.09 8.42
CA HIS A 28 -12.53 10.00 9.25
C HIS A 28 -12.54 8.65 8.54
N GLN A 29 -12.59 8.66 7.20
CA GLN A 29 -12.62 7.48 6.36
C GLN A 29 -11.46 7.50 5.35
N PRO A 30 -10.19 7.38 5.81
CA PRO A 30 -9.04 7.47 4.91
C PRO A 30 -8.88 6.20 4.06
N ILE A 31 -8.43 6.39 2.82
CA ILE A 31 -7.94 5.30 1.98
C ILE A 31 -6.47 5.06 2.31
N ILE A 32 -6.14 3.82 2.66
CA ILE A 32 -4.75 3.40 2.94
C ILE A 32 -4.36 2.28 1.97
N PRO A 33 -3.44 2.55 1.02
CA PRO A 33 -2.83 1.51 0.22
C PRO A 33 -2.09 0.49 1.08
N PHE A 34 -2.23 -0.79 0.75
CA PHE A 34 -1.42 -1.84 1.34
C PHE A 34 -0.87 -2.81 0.30
N ILE A 35 0.36 -3.29 0.51
CA ILE A 35 0.92 -4.42 -0.22
C ILE A 35 0.84 -5.65 0.68
N GLU A 36 0.15 -6.71 0.25
CA GLU A 36 0.02 -7.96 1.02
C GLU A 36 1.38 -8.52 1.43
N GLY A 37 2.35 -8.42 0.53
CA GLY A 37 3.69 -8.98 0.70
C GLY A 37 3.79 -10.43 0.24
N ASP A 38 5.00 -10.96 0.30
CA ASP A 38 5.36 -12.30 -0.13
C ASP A 38 5.64 -13.21 1.07
N GLY A 39 5.66 -14.53 0.84
CA GLY A 39 5.92 -15.51 1.89
C GLY A 39 4.96 -15.35 3.07
N THR A 40 5.51 -15.06 4.26
CA THR A 40 4.71 -14.84 5.47
C THR A 40 3.79 -13.60 5.40
N GLY A 41 3.96 -12.70 4.42
CA GLY A 41 3.05 -11.59 4.15
C GLY A 41 1.60 -12.04 3.97
N ILE A 42 1.41 -13.17 3.29
CA ILE A 42 0.09 -13.78 3.03
C ILE A 42 -0.61 -14.15 4.34
N ASP A 43 0.13 -14.54 5.37
CA ASP A 43 -0.42 -14.92 6.67
C ASP A 43 -0.63 -13.71 7.58
N ILE A 44 0.34 -12.79 7.63
CA ILE A 44 0.34 -11.70 8.61
C ILE A 44 -0.50 -10.50 8.19
N THR A 45 -0.57 -10.18 6.89
CA THR A 45 -1.25 -8.97 6.42
C THR A 45 -2.77 -9.04 6.66
N PRO A 46 -3.49 -10.12 6.31
CA PRO A 46 -4.92 -10.22 6.60
C PRO A 46 -5.25 -10.11 8.10
N VAL A 47 -4.36 -10.61 8.96
CA VAL A 47 -4.51 -10.49 10.43
C VAL A 47 -4.27 -9.06 10.87
N MET A 48 -3.22 -8.40 10.34
CA MET A 48 -2.93 -7.00 10.63
C MET A 48 -4.11 -6.09 10.28
N LEU A 49 -4.69 -6.23 9.09
CA LEU A 49 -5.85 -5.45 8.65
C LEU A 49 -7.03 -5.60 9.64
N LYS A 50 -7.37 -6.84 10.00
CA LYS A 50 -8.47 -7.13 10.96
C LYS A 50 -8.22 -6.54 12.35
N VAL A 51 -6.98 -6.61 12.84
CA VAL A 51 -6.62 -6.07 14.16
C VAL A 51 -6.70 -4.54 14.15
N VAL A 52 -6.20 -3.89 13.09
CA VAL A 52 -6.27 -2.44 12.94
C VAL A 52 -7.73 -1.97 12.82
N ASP A 53 -8.55 -2.65 12.01
CA ASP A 53 -9.96 -2.33 11.87
C ASP A 53 -10.71 -2.42 13.20
N ALA A 54 -10.49 -3.49 13.97
CA ALA A 54 -11.09 -3.65 15.29
C ALA A 54 -10.63 -2.57 16.28
N ALA A 55 -9.36 -2.18 16.24
CA ALA A 55 -8.81 -1.12 17.07
C ALA A 55 -9.42 0.24 16.73
N VAL A 56 -9.54 0.58 15.44
CA VAL A 56 -10.17 1.81 14.96
C VAL A 56 -11.65 1.84 15.36
N ALA A 57 -12.40 0.77 15.10
CA ALA A 57 -13.80 0.69 15.47
C ALA A 57 -14.02 0.89 16.98
N LYS A 58 -13.18 0.26 17.81
CA LYS A 58 -13.24 0.38 19.27
C LYS A 58 -12.86 1.78 19.76
N ALA A 59 -11.79 2.36 19.24
CA ALA A 59 -11.28 3.66 19.70
C ALA A 59 -12.22 4.82 19.33
N TYR A 60 -12.95 4.70 18.22
CA TYR A 60 -13.78 5.79 17.69
C TYR A 60 -15.28 5.48 17.70
N GLY A 61 -15.71 4.37 18.32
CA GLY A 61 -17.13 3.98 18.37
C GLY A 61 -17.78 3.88 16.99
N GLY A 62 -17.02 3.45 15.97
CA GLY A 62 -17.47 3.38 14.57
C GLY A 62 -17.47 4.71 13.80
N ALA A 63 -17.11 5.84 14.43
CA ALA A 63 -17.06 7.13 13.73
C ALA A 63 -15.90 7.25 12.72
N ARG A 64 -14.94 6.31 12.76
CA ARG A 64 -13.83 6.22 11.81
C ARG A 64 -13.70 4.80 11.27
N GLN A 65 -13.21 4.69 10.04
CA GLN A 65 -12.98 3.42 9.35
C GLN A 65 -11.86 3.58 8.32
N ILE A 66 -10.98 2.60 8.17
CA ILE A 66 -10.00 2.60 7.09
C ILE A 66 -10.60 1.92 5.87
N HIS A 67 -10.40 2.52 4.70
CA HIS A 67 -10.68 1.91 3.41
C HIS A 67 -9.39 1.37 2.82
N TRP A 68 -9.19 0.06 2.92
CA TRP A 68 -7.98 -0.59 2.46
C TRP A 68 -7.97 -0.71 0.93
N MET A 69 -6.88 -0.26 0.31
CA MET A 69 -6.68 -0.34 -1.13
C MET A 69 -5.49 -1.26 -1.42
N GLU A 70 -5.76 -2.46 -1.95
CA GLU A 70 -4.67 -3.37 -2.29
C GLU A 70 -3.85 -2.82 -3.47
N ILE A 71 -2.53 -2.81 -3.31
CA ILE A 71 -1.56 -2.49 -4.34
C ILE A 71 -0.49 -3.59 -4.40
N TYR A 72 0.21 -3.69 -5.52
CA TYR A 72 0.97 -4.90 -5.85
C TYR A 72 2.47 -4.61 -5.98
N ALA A 73 3.26 -5.45 -5.33
CA ALA A 73 4.71 -5.57 -5.52
C ALA A 73 5.12 -7.01 -5.18
N GLY A 74 6.33 -7.41 -5.57
CA GLY A 74 6.86 -8.74 -5.25
C GLY A 74 6.28 -9.86 -6.11
N ASP A 75 6.25 -11.07 -5.57
CA ASP A 75 5.78 -12.27 -6.26
C ASP A 75 4.30 -12.16 -6.66
N LYS A 76 3.49 -11.45 -5.85
CA LYS A 76 2.08 -11.21 -6.23
C LYS A 76 1.96 -10.32 -7.46
N SER A 77 2.84 -9.33 -7.60
CA SER A 77 2.86 -8.48 -8.78
C SER A 77 3.18 -9.27 -10.05
N THR A 78 4.12 -10.21 -10.00
CA THR A 78 4.50 -10.97 -11.21
C THR A 78 3.36 -11.86 -11.73
N ARG A 79 2.44 -12.28 -10.85
CA ARG A 79 1.22 -13.00 -11.21
C ARG A 79 0.12 -12.11 -11.79
N VAL A 80 0.01 -10.87 -11.30
CA VAL A 80 -1.05 -9.93 -11.70
C VAL A 80 -0.66 -9.15 -12.96
N TYR A 81 0.60 -8.72 -13.07
CA TYR A 81 1.10 -7.82 -14.11
C TYR A 81 1.98 -8.50 -15.17
N GLY A 82 2.46 -9.72 -14.89
CA GLY A 82 3.35 -10.48 -15.78
C GLY A 82 4.70 -10.80 -15.14
N PRO A 83 5.40 -11.84 -15.63
CA PRO A 83 6.49 -12.53 -14.91
C PRO A 83 7.71 -11.65 -14.56
N GLU A 84 7.91 -10.54 -15.27
CA GLU A 84 9.02 -9.61 -15.04
C GLU A 84 8.60 -8.32 -14.31
N VAL A 85 7.32 -8.16 -14.01
CA VAL A 85 6.78 -6.94 -13.40
C VAL A 85 6.71 -7.11 -11.88
N TRP A 86 7.83 -6.87 -11.21
CA TRP A 86 7.97 -6.97 -9.75
C TRP A 86 7.47 -5.74 -8.98
N LEU A 87 7.55 -4.57 -9.60
CA LEU A 87 7.07 -3.30 -9.05
C LEU A 87 6.46 -2.48 -10.20
N PRO A 88 5.13 -2.48 -10.36
CA PRO A 88 4.47 -1.80 -11.46
C PRO A 88 4.46 -0.29 -11.22
N GLU A 89 4.51 0.49 -12.30
CA GLU A 89 4.52 1.96 -12.23
C GLU A 89 3.28 2.52 -11.50
N GLU A 90 2.12 1.88 -11.66
CA GLU A 90 0.91 2.31 -10.96
C GLU A 90 1.00 2.18 -9.44
N THR A 91 1.74 1.17 -8.93
CA THR A 91 2.01 1.06 -7.48
C THR A 91 2.86 2.25 -7.02
N LEU A 92 3.91 2.62 -7.75
CA LEU A 92 4.73 3.79 -7.41
C LEU A 92 3.91 5.08 -7.46
N ARG A 93 3.04 5.23 -8.45
CA ARG A 93 2.14 6.37 -8.57
C ARG A 93 1.18 6.44 -7.37
N VAL A 94 0.56 5.33 -7.00
CA VAL A 94 -0.32 5.27 -5.83
C VAL A 94 0.44 5.59 -4.55
N LEU A 95 1.65 5.06 -4.36
CA LEU A 95 2.44 5.35 -3.16
C LEU A 95 2.85 6.83 -3.03
N LYS A 96 3.05 7.53 -4.16
CA LYS A 96 3.28 8.99 -4.18
C LYS A 96 2.00 9.78 -3.93
N ASP A 97 0.89 9.33 -4.50
CA ASP A 97 -0.43 9.97 -4.40
C ASP A 97 -1.11 9.79 -3.04
N TYR A 98 -0.83 8.69 -2.36
CA TYR A 98 -1.43 8.29 -1.08
C TYR A 98 -0.31 8.20 -0.04
N VAL A 99 -0.17 9.29 0.73
CA VAL A 99 0.99 9.60 1.57
C VAL A 99 1.24 8.68 2.76
N VAL A 100 0.30 7.79 3.07
CA VAL A 100 0.44 6.75 4.11
C VAL A 100 0.08 5.42 3.49
N SER A 101 0.98 4.44 3.58
CA SER A 101 0.78 3.08 3.10
C SER A 101 1.44 2.07 4.04
N ILE A 102 1.07 0.81 3.93
CA ILE A 102 1.66 -0.29 4.71
C ILE A 102 2.01 -1.47 3.80
N LYS A 103 3.04 -2.23 4.16
CA LYS A 103 3.42 -3.40 3.36
C LYS A 103 3.90 -4.57 4.19
N GLY A 104 3.45 -5.77 3.83
CA GLY A 104 4.07 -7.02 4.25
C GLY A 104 5.54 -7.15 3.77
N PRO A 105 6.26 -8.20 4.19
CA PRO A 105 7.60 -8.49 3.68
C PRO A 105 7.58 -8.68 2.16
N LEU A 106 8.68 -8.35 1.47
CA LEU A 106 8.82 -8.54 0.03
C LEU A 106 10.05 -9.39 -0.25
N THR A 107 9.88 -10.43 -1.06
CA THR A 107 10.98 -11.26 -1.55
C THR A 107 11.81 -10.45 -2.53
N THR A 108 13.13 -10.47 -2.36
CA THR A 108 14.06 -9.99 -3.39
C THR A 108 14.65 -11.21 -4.09
N PRO A 109 14.46 -11.38 -5.41
CA PRO A 109 15.05 -12.51 -6.12
C PRO A 109 16.58 -12.43 -6.08
N VAL A 110 17.23 -13.53 -5.67
CA VAL A 110 18.69 -13.62 -5.63
C VAL A 110 19.22 -14.00 -7.01
N GLY A 111 20.17 -13.22 -7.54
CA GLY A 111 20.91 -13.55 -8.78
C GLY A 111 20.28 -13.06 -10.10
N GLY A 112 19.12 -12.38 -10.06
CA GLY A 112 18.39 -11.93 -11.26
C GLY A 112 18.62 -10.48 -11.71
N GLY A 113 19.63 -9.77 -11.18
CA GLY A 113 19.91 -8.37 -11.53
C GLY A 113 18.93 -7.32 -10.99
N ILE A 114 17.87 -7.74 -10.27
CA ILE A 114 16.90 -6.85 -9.66
C ILE A 114 17.45 -6.32 -8.32
N ARG A 115 17.56 -4.99 -8.20
CA ARG A 115 17.87 -4.33 -6.92
C ARG A 115 16.76 -4.64 -5.91
N SER A 116 17.09 -4.70 -4.61
CA SER A 116 16.09 -4.98 -3.58
C SER A 116 14.86 -4.08 -3.74
N LEU A 117 13.67 -4.69 -3.78
CA LEU A 117 12.40 -3.96 -3.91
C LEU A 117 12.21 -2.99 -2.75
N ASN A 118 12.61 -3.37 -1.54
CA ASN A 118 12.54 -2.50 -0.37
C ASN A 118 13.47 -1.29 -0.50
N VAL A 119 14.67 -1.46 -1.07
CA VAL A 119 15.59 -0.34 -1.33
C VAL A 119 15.03 0.54 -2.43
N THR A 120 14.54 -0.06 -3.51
CA THR A 120 13.93 0.66 -4.64
C THR A 120 12.76 1.52 -4.18
N LEU A 121 11.84 0.98 -3.38
CA LEU A 121 10.72 1.73 -2.80
C LEU A 121 11.20 2.94 -2.00
N ARG A 122 12.22 2.79 -1.13
CA ARG A 122 12.74 3.91 -0.34
C ARG A 122 13.39 4.98 -1.21
N GLN A 123 14.12 4.58 -2.26
CA GLN A 123 14.79 5.51 -3.17
C GLN A 123 13.78 6.26 -4.05
N GLU A 124 12.83 5.55 -4.67
CA GLU A 124 11.83 6.14 -5.56
C GLU A 124 10.81 7.05 -4.84
N LEU A 125 10.64 6.84 -3.55
CA LEU A 125 9.73 7.60 -2.68
C LEU A 125 10.46 8.58 -1.75
N ASP A 126 11.80 8.63 -1.82
CA ASP A 126 12.65 9.49 -1.00
C ASP A 126 12.37 9.38 0.52
N LEU A 127 12.28 8.14 1.02
CA LEU A 127 11.98 7.83 2.43
C LEU A 127 13.28 7.72 3.25
N TYR A 128 13.94 8.86 3.52
CA TYR A 128 15.21 8.96 4.27
C TYR A 128 15.05 9.24 5.77
#